data_AF-A0AAE0YMX9-F1
#
_entry.id   AF-A0AAE0YMX9-F1
#
_cell.length_a   1.000
_cell.length_b   1.000
_cell.length_c   1.000
_cell.angle_alpha   90.00
_cell.angle_beta   90.00
_cell.angle_gamma   90.00
#
_symmetry.space_group_name_H-M   'P 1'
#
loop_
_entity.id
_entity.type
_entity.pdbx_description
1 polymer ?
#
loop_
_entity_poly.entity_id
_entity_poly.type
_entity_poly.pdbx_seq_one_letter_code
_entity_poly.pdbx_strand_id
1 'polypeptide(L)'
;VSFDIPPLTAKEDPVPPPPTTPRTREIQTNVMKRLTTINRPIRVPLRLSIATFSRPGDPYAFHERCPPRRVVYAERESRALSGKSLMTLARLIPEGLTLAVHLQLPDSTITGIGFDALSNNLNMSDVSYKILLYWKRKCKDKQLGAIKQLTSALREMNYHSIADAVFDCHQGHKEFTPDCVSHDELFARVAVKN
;
A
#
# COMPACT_ATOMS: atom_id res chain seq x y z
N VAL A 1 32.17 -46.54 -48.46
CA VAL A 1 31.43 -47.20 -47.36
C VAL A 1 30.32 -46.25 -46.97
N SER A 2 29.13 -46.41 -47.55
CA SER A 2 27.96 -45.58 -47.25
C SER A 2 27.26 -46.14 -46.02
N PHE A 3 27.01 -45.28 -45.03
CA PHE A 3 26.23 -45.63 -43.84
C PHE A 3 24.80 -45.13 -44.03
N ASP A 4 23.89 -46.08 -44.27
CA ASP A 4 22.45 -45.88 -44.16
C ASP A 4 22.06 -45.70 -42.68
N ILE A 5 21.52 -44.53 -42.33
CA ILE A 5 20.95 -44.25 -41.01
C ILE A 5 19.43 -44.40 -41.13
N PRO A 6 18.80 -45.35 -40.41
CA PRO A 6 17.35 -45.50 -40.43
C PRO A 6 16.64 -44.35 -39.68
N PRO A 7 15.39 -44.00 -40.07
CA PRO A 7 14.66 -42.90 -39.47
C PRO A 7 14.17 -43.26 -38.07
N LEU A 8 14.43 -42.36 -37.11
CA LEU A 8 13.91 -42.41 -35.75
C LEU A 8 12.38 -42.27 -35.77
N THR A 9 11.70 -43.36 -35.41
CA THR A 9 10.27 -43.35 -35.09
C THR A 9 10.07 -42.61 -33.77
N ALA A 10 9.43 -41.44 -33.85
CA ALA A 10 8.99 -40.71 -32.69
C ALA A 10 7.92 -41.53 -31.95
N LYS A 11 8.23 -41.96 -30.72
CA LYS A 11 7.24 -42.52 -29.81
C LYS A 11 6.36 -41.37 -29.34
N GLU A 12 5.09 -41.44 -29.71
CA GLU A 12 4.02 -40.58 -29.21
C GLU A 12 3.86 -40.84 -27.70
N ASP A 13 4.21 -39.87 -26.87
CA ASP A 13 3.98 -39.94 -25.43
C ASP A 13 2.46 -39.95 -25.15
N PRO A 14 1.97 -40.79 -24.23
CA PRO A 14 0.54 -40.89 -23.95
C PRO A 14 0.02 -39.57 -23.37
N VAL A 15 -1.01 -39.03 -24.01
CA VAL A 15 -1.75 -37.83 -23.60
C VAL A 15 -2.23 -38.02 -22.14
N PRO A 16 -1.91 -37.09 -21.21
CA PRO A 16 -2.39 -37.18 -19.84
C PRO A 16 -3.92 -37.09 -19.82
N PRO A 17 -4.61 -37.85 -18.94
CA PRO A 17 -6.05 -37.82 -18.85
C PRO A 17 -6.53 -36.41 -18.46
N PRO A 18 -7.71 -35.98 -18.95
CA PRO A 18 -8.26 -34.66 -18.64
C PRO A 18 -8.47 -34.50 -17.12
N PRO A 19 -8.26 -33.29 -16.56
CA PRO A 19 -8.46 -33.01 -15.16
C PRO A 19 -9.91 -33.35 -14.78
N THR A 20 -10.07 -34.26 -13.84
CA THR A 20 -11.38 -34.59 -13.27
C THR A 20 -11.91 -33.34 -12.58
N THR A 21 -12.96 -32.75 -13.14
CA THR A 21 -13.65 -31.61 -12.52
C THR A 21 -14.14 -32.01 -11.13
N PRO A 22 -13.88 -31.19 -10.09
CA PRO A 22 -14.41 -31.45 -8.77
C PRO A 22 -15.94 -31.40 -8.84
N ARG A 23 -16.55 -32.55 -8.54
CA ARG A 23 -18.00 -32.75 -8.42
C ARG A 23 -18.56 -31.72 -7.45
N THR A 24 -19.31 -30.75 -7.99
CA THR A 24 -20.09 -29.77 -7.22
C THR A 24 -21.01 -30.53 -6.27
N ARG A 25 -20.62 -30.63 -4.99
CA ARG A 25 -21.57 -30.99 -3.94
C ARG A 25 -22.48 -29.78 -3.79
N GLU A 26 -23.73 -29.95 -4.20
CA GLU A 26 -24.85 -29.08 -3.86
C GLU A 26 -24.87 -28.88 -2.34
N ILE A 27 -24.35 -27.74 -1.89
CA ILE A 27 -24.58 -27.27 -0.53
C ILE A 27 -25.98 -26.70 -0.53
N GLN A 28 -26.87 -27.45 0.12
CA GLN A 28 -28.26 -27.13 0.31
C GLN A 28 -28.44 -25.69 0.82
N THR A 29 -29.21 -24.92 0.06
CA THR A 29 -29.81 -23.67 0.50
C THR A 29 -30.77 -23.98 1.65
N ASN A 30 -30.33 -23.72 2.88
CA ASN A 30 -31.24 -23.74 4.01
C ASN A 30 -30.96 -22.57 4.94
N VAL A 31 -32.06 -21.92 5.31
CA VAL A 31 -32.20 -20.91 6.36
C VAL A 31 -31.78 -19.48 6.02
N MET A 32 -32.54 -18.93 5.07
CA MET A 32 -33.13 -17.62 5.27
C MET A 32 -33.94 -17.62 6.59
N LYS A 33 -33.58 -16.73 7.53
CA LYS A 33 -34.37 -16.16 8.65
C LYS A 33 -33.53 -16.06 9.93
N ARG A 34 -32.95 -14.88 10.16
CA ARG A 34 -33.05 -14.10 11.41
C ARG A 34 -32.38 -12.73 11.23
N LEU A 35 -33.06 -11.87 10.48
CA LEU A 35 -33.00 -10.44 10.68
C LEU A 35 -33.70 -10.14 12.02
N THR A 36 -32.95 -9.78 13.04
CA THR A 36 -33.47 -9.04 14.19
C THR A 36 -32.53 -7.87 14.45
N THR A 37 -32.84 -6.76 13.77
CA THR A 37 -33.03 -5.43 14.35
C THR A 37 -32.26 -5.16 15.64
N ILE A 38 -31.08 -4.56 15.53
CA ILE A 38 -30.53 -3.71 16.59
C ILE A 38 -30.48 -2.28 16.04
N ASN A 39 -31.66 -1.67 15.99
CA ASN A 39 -31.82 -0.23 15.91
C ASN A 39 -31.36 0.35 17.25
N ARG A 40 -30.06 0.63 17.39
CA ARG A 40 -29.58 1.53 18.43
C ARG A 40 -29.43 2.92 17.81
N PRO A 41 -30.28 3.90 18.16
CA PRO A 41 -30.03 5.27 17.78
C PRO A 41 -28.72 5.70 18.44
N ILE A 42 -27.71 5.97 17.61
CA ILE A 42 -26.46 6.58 18.03
C ILE A 42 -26.81 7.99 18.52
N ARG A 43 -26.96 8.16 19.83
CA ARG A 43 -26.96 9.48 20.47
C ARG A 43 -25.54 10.03 20.38
N VAL A 44 -25.27 10.83 19.36
CA VAL A 44 -24.12 11.73 19.34
C VAL A 44 -24.37 12.87 20.33
N PRO A 45 -23.57 13.03 21.41
CA PRO A 45 -23.62 14.24 22.19
C PRO A 45 -22.99 15.37 21.38
N LEU A 46 -23.83 16.20 20.75
CA LEU A 46 -23.46 17.55 20.34
C LEU A 46 -23.19 18.39 21.59
N ARG A 47 -21.95 18.36 22.09
CA ARG A 47 -21.45 19.47 22.92
C ARG A 47 -20.69 20.43 22.02
N LEU A 48 -21.47 21.30 21.38
CA LEU A 48 -21.03 22.62 21.00
C LEU A 48 -20.80 23.40 22.31
N SER A 49 -19.55 23.55 22.72
CA SER A 49 -19.17 24.51 23.76
C SER A 49 -18.43 25.65 23.08
N ILE A 50 -19.19 26.59 22.54
CA ILE A 50 -18.71 27.93 22.24
C ILE A 50 -18.82 28.69 23.55
N ALA A 51 -17.69 28.91 24.21
CA ALA A 51 -17.59 29.81 25.35
C ALA A 51 -16.29 30.61 25.22
N THR A 52 -16.33 31.64 24.36
CA THR A 52 -15.44 32.80 24.51
C THR A 52 -16.30 33.96 24.94
N PHE A 53 -16.61 33.97 26.24
CA PHE A 53 -17.16 35.12 26.93
C PHE A 53 -15.98 36.04 27.27
N SER A 54 -15.70 37.01 26.40
CA SER A 54 -14.75 38.08 26.69
C SER A 54 -15.32 38.97 27.79
N ARG A 55 -14.75 38.91 28.99
CA ARG A 55 -14.90 39.97 29.99
C ARG A 55 -13.85 41.06 29.71
N PRO A 56 -14.23 42.34 29.60
CA PRO A 56 -13.29 43.44 29.60
C PRO A 56 -13.03 43.88 31.04
N GLY A 57 -11.75 43.92 31.43
CA GLY A 57 -11.32 44.60 32.65
C GLY A 57 -10.61 43.69 33.64
N ASP A 58 -9.33 43.42 33.39
CA ASP A 58 -8.38 43.17 34.46
C ASP A 58 -7.02 43.75 34.08
N PRO A 59 -6.63 44.94 34.58
CA PRO A 59 -5.39 45.60 34.20
C PRO A 59 -4.14 45.09 34.93
N TYR A 60 -4.24 44.14 35.87
CA TYR A 60 -3.06 43.67 36.61
C TYR A 60 -3.21 42.22 37.11
N ALA A 61 -2.78 41.22 36.32
CA ALA A 61 -2.36 39.94 36.89
C ALA A 61 -1.39 39.18 35.97
N PHE A 62 -0.18 38.98 36.50
CA PHE A 62 0.75 37.91 36.19
C PHE A 62 1.46 37.90 34.81
N HIS A 63 2.64 38.53 34.82
CA HIS A 63 3.80 38.10 34.04
C HIS A 63 4.23 36.67 34.44
N GLU A 64 3.44 35.66 34.08
CA GLU A 64 4.00 34.31 33.96
C GLU A 64 4.96 34.36 32.77
N ARG A 65 6.25 34.29 33.10
CA ARG A 65 7.31 34.04 32.13
C ARG A 65 6.97 32.73 31.44
N CYS A 66 6.35 32.82 30.26
CA CYS A 66 6.25 31.70 29.33
C CYS A 66 7.66 31.10 29.21
N PRO A 67 7.88 29.85 29.66
CA PRO A 67 9.16 29.21 29.39
C PRO A 67 9.36 29.24 27.87
N PRO A 68 10.59 29.51 27.38
CA PRO A 68 10.85 29.53 25.96
C PRO A 68 10.32 28.22 25.40
N ARG A 69 9.32 28.30 24.51
CA ARG A 69 8.81 27.15 23.77
C ARG A 69 10.03 26.54 23.13
N ARG A 70 10.55 25.44 23.69
CA ARG A 70 11.51 24.60 23.01
C ARG A 70 10.83 24.31 21.69
N VAL A 71 11.40 24.83 20.61
CA VAL A 71 11.04 24.42 19.27
C VAL A 71 11.45 22.96 19.24
N VAL A 72 10.54 22.10 19.69
CA VAL A 72 10.62 20.69 19.39
C VAL A 72 10.58 20.71 17.88
N TYR A 73 11.73 20.48 17.25
CA TYR A 73 11.81 20.16 15.85
C TYR A 73 10.99 18.89 15.71
N ALA A 74 9.68 19.05 15.57
CA ALA A 74 8.78 17.96 15.26
C ALA A 74 9.39 17.36 14.01
N GLU A 75 9.90 16.14 14.13
CA GLU A 75 10.52 15.41 13.04
C GLU A 75 9.54 15.44 11.88
N ARG A 76 9.81 16.35 10.94
CA ARG A 76 8.88 16.64 9.86
C ARG A 76 8.84 15.35 9.05
N GLU A 77 7.66 14.72 8.98
CA GLU A 77 7.48 13.52 8.16
C GLU A 77 8.17 13.72 6.82
N SER A 78 8.93 12.73 6.38
CA SER A 78 9.65 12.86 5.12
C SER A 78 8.65 13.14 4.01
N ARG A 79 8.90 14.19 3.21
CA ARG A 79 8.03 14.54 2.08
C ARG A 79 7.96 13.43 1.04
N ALA A 80 8.98 12.56 0.96
CA ALA A 80 8.99 11.35 0.14
C ALA A 80 7.94 10.31 0.57
N LEU A 81 7.43 10.39 1.81
CA LEU A 81 6.31 9.57 2.32
C LEU A 81 5.01 10.37 2.41
N SER A 82 4.88 11.48 1.67
CA SER A 82 3.60 12.18 1.54
C SER A 82 2.55 11.26 0.91
N GLY A 83 1.27 11.51 1.18
CA GLY A 83 0.20 10.73 0.53
C GLY A 83 0.26 10.80 -0.99
N LYS A 84 0.64 11.96 -1.55
CA LYS A 84 0.83 12.13 -3.00
C LYS A 84 2.02 11.32 -3.51
N SER A 85 3.15 11.34 -2.81
CA SER A 85 4.33 10.52 -3.14
C SER A 85 3.99 9.04 -3.18
N LEU A 86 3.27 8.55 -2.17
CA LEU A 86 2.84 7.15 -2.12
C LEU A 86 1.86 6.81 -3.24
N MET A 87 0.98 7.74 -3.62
CA MET A 87 0.07 7.57 -4.76
C MET A 87 0.85 7.46 -6.08
N THR A 88 1.85 8.32 -6.29
CA THR A 88 2.75 8.24 -7.45
C THR A 88 3.48 6.89 -7.47
N LEU A 89 4.06 6.48 -6.34
CA LEU A 89 4.77 5.21 -6.21
C LEU A 89 3.86 4.02 -6.53
N ALA A 90 2.62 4.03 -6.05
CA ALA A 90 1.64 2.99 -6.29
C ALA A 90 1.24 2.84 -7.77
N ARG A 91 1.37 3.90 -8.58
CA ARG A 91 1.16 3.82 -10.03
C ARG A 91 2.33 3.17 -10.75
N LEU A 92 3.54 3.33 -10.22
CA LEU A 92 4.77 2.75 -10.79
C LEU A 92 4.94 1.27 -10.44
N ILE A 93 4.38 0.85 -9.31
CA ILE A 93 4.49 -0.51 -8.77
C ILE A 93 3.10 -1.15 -8.69
N PRO A 94 2.62 -1.78 -9.77
CA PRO A 94 1.33 -2.46 -9.75
C PRO A 94 1.32 -3.74 -8.91
N GLU A 95 2.47 -4.32 -8.60
CA GLU A 95 2.63 -5.54 -7.78
C GLU A 95 2.61 -5.24 -6.27
N GLY A 96 1.65 -4.43 -5.81
CA GLY A 96 1.57 -4.01 -4.41
C GLY A 96 1.46 -5.16 -3.42
N LEU A 97 0.78 -6.26 -3.78
CA LEU A 97 0.66 -7.44 -2.91
C LEU A 97 2.00 -8.12 -2.68
N THR A 98 2.84 -8.23 -3.72
CA THR A 98 4.20 -8.75 -3.60
C THR A 98 5.05 -7.82 -2.72
N LEU A 99 4.92 -6.50 -2.94
CA LEU A 99 5.61 -5.50 -2.12
C LEU A 99 5.23 -5.63 -0.63
N ALA A 100 3.98 -5.94 -0.31
CA ALA A 100 3.52 -6.15 1.07
C ALA A 100 4.30 -7.27 1.80
N VAL A 101 4.65 -8.34 1.07
CA VAL A 101 5.43 -9.46 1.60
C VAL A 101 6.85 -9.00 1.94
N HIS A 102 7.51 -8.27 1.03
CA HIS A 102 8.85 -7.71 1.28
C HIS A 102 8.86 -6.67 2.41
N LEU A 103 7.76 -5.92 2.59
CA LEU A 103 7.57 -4.99 3.70
C LEU A 103 7.20 -5.67 5.02
N GLN A 104 7.12 -7.02 5.04
CA GLN A 104 6.78 -7.83 6.21
C GLN A 104 5.45 -7.38 6.85
N LEU A 105 4.45 -7.15 6.00
CA LEU A 105 3.08 -6.97 6.47
C LEU A 105 2.48 -8.33 6.87
N PRO A 106 1.61 -8.39 7.90
CA PRO A 106 0.99 -9.65 8.29
C PRO A 106 0.12 -10.21 7.17
N ASP A 107 0.17 -11.54 6.94
CA ASP A 107 -0.62 -12.22 5.90
C ASP A 107 -2.13 -11.97 6.03
N SER A 108 -2.63 -11.86 7.26
CA SER A 108 -4.03 -11.50 7.53
C SER A 108 -4.40 -10.10 7.02
N THR A 109 -3.44 -9.16 7.04
CA THR A 109 -3.63 -7.81 6.48
C THR A 109 -3.58 -7.87 4.96
N ILE A 110 -2.63 -8.61 4.39
CA ILE A 110 -2.49 -8.76 2.93
C ILE A 110 -3.75 -9.40 2.34
N THR A 111 -4.23 -10.49 2.95
CA THR A 111 -5.47 -11.15 2.55
C THR A 111 -6.69 -10.26 2.75
N GLY A 112 -6.79 -9.52 3.87
CA GLY A 112 -7.86 -8.55 4.10
C GLY A 112 -7.92 -7.45 3.03
N ILE A 113 -6.78 -6.89 2.64
CA ILE A 113 -6.70 -5.90 1.56
C ILE A 113 -7.02 -6.54 0.20
N GLY A 114 -6.57 -7.78 -0.03
CA GLY A 114 -6.90 -8.54 -1.23
C GLY A 114 -8.41 -8.78 -1.40
N PHE A 115 -9.09 -9.20 -0.35
CA PHE A 115 -10.54 -9.35 -0.36
C PHE A 115 -11.26 -8.02 -0.57
N ASP A 116 -10.81 -6.95 0.08
CA ASP A 116 -11.35 -5.60 -0.10
C ASP A 116 -11.17 -5.08 -1.55
N ALA A 117 -10.05 -5.43 -2.19
CA ALA A 117 -9.82 -5.10 -3.59
C ALA A 117 -10.80 -5.83 -4.52
N LEU A 118 -11.04 -7.12 -4.27
CA LEU A 118 -11.97 -7.94 -5.06
C LEU A 118 -13.42 -7.50 -4.87
N SER A 119 -13.83 -7.14 -3.65
CA SER A 119 -15.21 -6.74 -3.36
C SER A 119 -15.57 -5.35 -3.90
N ASN A 120 -14.60 -4.44 -3.98
CA ASN A 120 -14.80 -3.07 -4.43
C ASN A 120 -14.30 -2.81 -5.86
N ASN A 121 -13.88 -3.85 -6.58
CA ASN A 121 -13.29 -3.77 -7.92
C ASN A 121 -12.18 -2.71 -8.01
N LEU A 122 -11.24 -2.73 -7.06
CA LEU A 122 -10.15 -1.75 -7.02
C LEU A 122 -9.12 -2.01 -8.12
N ASN A 123 -8.56 -0.94 -8.69
CA ASN A 123 -7.43 -1.06 -9.59
C ASN A 123 -6.17 -1.48 -8.83
N MET A 124 -5.22 -2.15 -9.51
CA MET A 124 -3.96 -2.59 -8.89
C MET A 124 -3.14 -1.43 -8.29
N SER A 125 -3.23 -0.22 -8.87
CA SER A 125 -2.62 0.98 -8.29
C SER A 125 -3.27 1.39 -6.96
N ASP A 126 -4.58 1.25 -6.82
CA ASP A 126 -5.29 1.58 -5.58
C ASP A 126 -4.99 0.56 -4.48
N VAL A 127 -4.88 -0.72 -4.86
CA VAL A 127 -4.42 -1.80 -3.95
C VAL A 127 -3.02 -1.49 -3.44
N SER A 128 -2.09 -1.17 -4.34
CA SER A 128 -0.71 -0.83 -4.01
C SER A 128 -0.64 0.41 -3.11
N TYR A 129 -1.48 1.41 -3.38
CA TYR A 129 -1.60 2.61 -2.54
C TYR A 129 -2.11 2.29 -1.13
N LYS A 130 -3.15 1.44 -1.01
CA LYS A 130 -3.67 1.00 0.30
C LYS A 130 -2.61 0.26 1.12
N ILE A 131 -1.82 -0.60 0.48
CA ILE A 131 -0.72 -1.34 1.11
C ILE A 131 0.35 -0.38 1.63
N LEU A 132 0.80 0.55 0.79
CA LEU A 132 1.79 1.57 1.16
C LEU A 132 1.29 2.48 2.29
N LEU A 133 0.01 2.87 2.27
CA LEU A 133 -0.61 3.65 3.34
C LEU A 133 -0.65 2.86 4.66
N TYR A 134 -1.03 1.59 4.62
CA TYR A 134 -1.05 0.73 5.81
C TYR A 134 0.35 0.60 6.39
N TRP A 135 1.34 0.30 5.55
CA TRP A 135 2.75 0.22 5.94
C TRP A 135 3.24 1.53 6.57
N LYS A 136 2.98 2.70 5.94
CA LYS A 136 3.36 4.01 6.51
C LYS A 136 2.81 4.19 7.94
N ARG A 137 1.56 3.80 8.19
CA ARG A 137 0.93 3.91 9.53
C ARG A 137 1.59 3.00 10.57
N LYS A 138 2.26 1.92 10.16
CA LYS A 138 3.01 1.00 11.03
C LYS A 138 4.38 1.58 11.45
N CYS A 139 4.95 2.47 10.64
CA CYS A 139 6.34 2.94 10.79
C CYS A 139 6.50 4.34 11.44
N LYS A 140 5.52 4.81 12.21
CA LYS A 140 5.42 6.21 12.69
C LYS A 140 6.67 6.75 13.40
N ASP A 141 7.42 5.91 14.10
CA ASP A 141 8.52 6.35 14.97
C ASP A 141 9.90 6.34 14.30
N LYS A 142 10.04 5.80 13.07
CA LYS A 142 11.36 5.57 12.43
C LYS A 142 11.34 5.91 10.95
N GLN A 143 11.18 7.18 10.60
CA GLN A 143 11.09 7.65 9.21
C GLN A 143 12.27 7.18 8.34
N LEU A 144 13.50 7.33 8.82
CA LEU A 144 14.70 6.91 8.07
C LEU A 144 14.82 5.39 7.96
N GLY A 145 14.43 4.66 9.00
CA GLY A 145 14.36 3.19 8.96
C GLY A 145 13.30 2.69 7.98
N ALA A 146 12.15 3.37 7.93
CA ALA A 146 11.07 3.07 7.01
C ALA A 146 11.51 3.28 5.55
N ILE A 147 12.16 4.40 5.24
CA ILE A 147 12.70 4.64 3.90
C ILE A 147 13.71 3.56 3.51
N LYS A 148 14.66 3.21 4.39
CA LYS A 148 15.63 2.13 4.12
C LYS A 148 14.94 0.80 3.85
N GLN A 149 13.92 0.46 4.64
CA GLN A 149 13.14 -0.77 4.45
C GLN A 149 12.43 -0.76 3.09
N LEU A 150 11.79 0.35 2.73
CA LEU A 150 11.11 0.51 1.44
C LEU A 150 12.10 0.39 0.28
N THR A 151 13.22 1.12 0.33
CA THR A 151 14.28 1.05 -0.69
C THR A 151 14.83 -0.38 -0.82
N SER A 152 15.03 -1.11 0.28
CA SER A 152 15.45 -2.52 0.24
C SER A 152 14.42 -3.40 -0.47
N ALA A 153 13.15 -3.31 -0.06
CA ALA A 153 12.06 -4.08 -0.65
C ALA A 153 11.91 -3.80 -2.16
N LEU A 154 12.06 -2.54 -2.57
CA LEU A 154 12.04 -2.15 -3.98
C LEU A 154 13.20 -2.78 -4.75
N ARG A 155 14.42 -2.75 -4.20
CA ARG A 155 15.59 -3.39 -4.82
C ARG A 155 15.44 -4.90 -4.92
N GLU A 156 14.88 -5.56 -3.93
CA GLU A 156 14.59 -7.01 -3.97
C GLU A 156 13.60 -7.38 -5.07
N MET A 157 12.68 -6.47 -5.39
CA MET A 157 11.72 -6.60 -6.49
C MET A 157 12.27 -6.09 -7.85
N ASN A 158 13.58 -5.80 -7.95
CA ASN A 158 14.27 -5.25 -9.13
C ASN A 158 13.86 -3.81 -9.53
N TYR A 159 13.32 -3.03 -8.60
CA TYR A 159 12.98 -1.61 -8.79
C TYR A 159 14.12 -0.69 -8.34
N HIS A 160 15.33 -0.92 -8.85
CA HIS A 160 16.53 -0.21 -8.38
C HIS A 160 16.44 1.30 -8.58
N SER A 161 16.05 1.76 -9.77
CA SER A 161 16.01 3.19 -10.09
C SER A 161 14.95 3.93 -9.27
N ILE A 162 13.77 3.32 -9.07
CA ILE A 162 12.73 3.88 -8.19
C ILE A 162 13.22 3.94 -6.74
N ALA A 163 13.90 2.88 -6.27
CA ALA A 163 14.43 2.82 -4.92
C ALA A 163 15.45 3.95 -4.66
N ASP A 164 16.31 4.23 -5.63
CA ASP A 164 17.32 5.28 -5.59
C ASP A 164 16.66 6.66 -5.62
N ALA A 165 15.70 6.88 -6.53
CA ALA A 165 14.94 8.13 -6.61
C ALA A 165 14.19 8.44 -5.30
N VAL A 166 13.53 7.43 -4.69
CA VAL A 166 12.86 7.60 -3.39
C VAL A 166 13.85 7.97 -2.28
N PHE A 167 15.02 7.33 -2.27
CA PHE A 167 16.08 7.60 -1.29
C PHE A 167 16.64 9.02 -1.45
N ASP A 168 16.87 9.47 -2.69
CA ASP A 168 17.34 10.81 -2.99
C ASP A 168 16.30 11.88 -2.66
N CYS A 169 15.01 11.63 -2.95
CA CYS A 169 13.91 12.50 -2.53
C CYS A 169 13.85 12.64 -1.01
N HIS A 170 14.10 11.55 -0.26
CA HIS A 170 14.17 11.59 1.19
C HIS A 170 15.32 12.47 1.68
N GLN A 171 16.54 12.30 1.16
CA GLN A 171 17.71 13.12 1.51
C GLN A 171 17.51 14.59 1.16
N GLY A 172 16.90 14.87 0.01
CA GLY A 172 16.58 16.23 -0.42
C GLY A 172 15.36 16.86 0.27
N HIS A 173 14.68 16.14 1.16
CA HIS A 173 13.37 16.53 1.71
C HIS A 173 12.35 16.96 0.63
N LYS A 174 12.39 16.32 -0.54
CA LYS A 174 11.52 16.60 -1.69
C LYS A 174 10.33 15.63 -1.71
N GLU A 175 9.27 16.04 -2.38
CA GLU A 175 8.15 15.17 -2.70
C GLU A 175 8.53 14.27 -3.87
N PHE A 176 8.13 13.00 -3.86
CA PHE A 176 8.40 12.08 -4.95
C PHE A 176 7.38 12.30 -6.07
N THR A 177 7.86 12.82 -7.20
CA THR A 177 7.08 13.07 -8.41
C THR A 177 7.47 12.08 -9.51
N PRO A 178 6.60 11.83 -10.49
CA PRO A 178 6.93 10.93 -11.60
C PRO A 178 8.17 11.39 -12.39
N ASP A 179 8.45 12.70 -12.39
CA ASP A 179 9.63 13.29 -13.05
C ASP A 179 10.96 12.90 -12.38
N CYS A 180 10.91 12.36 -11.16
CA CYS A 180 12.10 11.87 -10.46
C CYS A 180 12.59 10.52 -10.99
N VAL A 181 11.81 9.84 -11.85
CA VAL A 181 12.16 8.53 -12.41
C VAL A 181 12.52 8.70 -13.88
N SER A 182 13.62 8.07 -14.30
CA SER A 182 14.08 8.11 -15.68
C SER A 182 13.01 7.59 -16.65
N HIS A 183 12.82 8.29 -17.76
CA HIS A 183 11.78 7.99 -18.76
C HIS A 183 11.87 6.57 -19.32
N ASP A 184 13.08 6.00 -19.41
CA ASP A 184 13.31 4.67 -19.98
C ASP A 184 12.55 3.56 -19.22
N GLU A 185 12.42 3.66 -17.90
CA GLU A 185 11.65 2.69 -17.10
C GLU A 185 10.13 2.87 -17.24
N LEU A 186 9.66 4.10 -17.45
CA LEU A 186 8.24 4.37 -17.68
C LEU A 186 7.77 3.74 -18.99
N PHE A 187 8.56 3.86 -20.06
CA PHE A 187 8.23 3.30 -21.36
C PHE A 187 8.32 1.77 -21.41
N ALA A 188 9.34 1.18 -20.78
CA ALA A 188 9.49 -0.27 -20.71
C ALA A 188 8.27 -0.97 -20.06
N ARG A 189 7.56 -0.27 -19.17
CA ARG A 189 6.41 -0.82 -18.43
C ARG A 189 5.06 -0.56 -19.09
N VAL A 190 4.93 0.56 -19.81
CA VAL A 190 3.73 0.82 -20.62
C VAL A 190 3.69 -0.12 -21.83
N ALA A 191 4.85 -0.48 -22.40
CA ALA A 191 4.94 -1.32 -23.59
C ALA A 191 4.51 -2.79 -23.38
N VAL A 192 4.58 -3.33 -22.16
CA VAL A 192 4.23 -4.74 -21.87
C VAL A 192 2.71 -4.96 -21.75
N LYS A 193 1.90 -3.89 -21.78
CA LYS A 193 0.44 -3.96 -21.61
C LYS A 193 -0.37 -3.78 -22.90
N ASN A 194 0.27 -3.75 -24.07
CA ASN A 194 -0.41 -3.72 -25.37
C ASN A 194 -0.24 -5.02 -26.14
#